data_AF-A0A839ND52-F1
#
_entry.id   AF-A0A839ND52-F1
#
_cell.length_a   1.000
_cell.length_b   1.000
_cell.length_c   1.000
_cell.angle_alpha   90.00
_cell.angle_beta   90.00
_cell.angle_gamma   90.00
#
_symmetry.space_group_name_H-M   'P 1'
#
loop_
_entity.id
_entity.type
_entity.pdbx_description
1 polymer ?
#
loop_
_entity_poly.entity_id
_entity_poly.type
_entity_poly.pdbx_seq_one_letter_code
_entity_poly.pdbx_strand_id
1 'polypeptide(L)'
;MKIFEKKQSKEPPARYPENSQGDFYVENDACIRCGAPEFEAPDLIDHSKAEYEHCYFKKQPETPDELERAICAMQVSCIAGLRYGGTDEKILKRLYKEGLENECDHKPKGRFGFLKKFLK
;
A
#
# COMPACT_ATOMS: atom_id res chain seq x y z
N MET A 1 24.66 -4.77 19.00
CA MET A 1 23.46 -5.39 18.38
C MET A 1 23.31 -4.79 17.00
N LYS A 2 23.59 -5.53 15.92
CA LYS A 2 23.48 -5.02 14.56
C LYS A 2 22.00 -5.01 14.19
N ILE A 3 21.42 -3.81 14.12
CA ILE A 3 20.09 -3.58 13.57
C ILE A 3 20.19 -4.00 12.10
N PHE A 4 19.44 -5.04 11.73
CA PHE A 4 19.32 -5.43 10.33
C PHE A 4 18.58 -4.30 9.60
N GLU A 5 19.31 -3.38 8.97
CA GLU A 5 18.75 -2.53 7.94
C GLU A 5 18.17 -3.46 6.87
N LYS A 6 16.82 -3.55 6.81
CA LYS A 6 16.13 -4.23 5.72
C LYS A 6 16.57 -3.54 4.41
N LYS A 7 17.53 -4.15 3.72
CA LYS A 7 17.84 -3.82 2.33
C LYS A 7 16.58 -4.14 1.54
N GLN A 8 15.82 -3.10 1.20
CA GLN A 8 14.70 -3.18 0.28
C GLN A 8 15.19 -3.89 -0.99
N SER A 9 14.63 -5.06 -1.30
CA SER A 9 14.91 -5.78 -2.53
C SER A 9 14.62 -4.87 -3.71
N LYS A 10 15.42 -4.95 -4.77
CA LYS A 10 15.27 -4.10 -5.97
C LYS A 10 13.98 -4.37 -6.74
N GLU A 11 13.31 -5.48 -6.44
CA GLU A 11 12.10 -5.92 -7.11
C GLU A 11 10.89 -5.74 -6.19
N PRO A 12 9.76 -5.23 -6.72
CA PRO A 12 8.53 -5.10 -5.96
C PRO A 12 8.03 -6.49 -5.54
N PRO A 13 7.33 -6.60 -4.39
CA PRO A 13 6.74 -7.86 -3.97
C PRO A 13 5.79 -8.44 -5.01
N ALA A 14 5.63 -9.77 -4.98
CA ALA A 14 4.65 -10.46 -5.81
C ALA A 14 3.24 -9.96 -5.45
N ARG A 15 2.38 -9.79 -6.46
CA ARG A 15 1.00 -9.33 -6.26
C ARG A 15 0.08 -10.53 -6.06
N TYR A 16 -0.90 -10.41 -5.15
CA TYR A 16 -1.92 -11.44 -5.02
C TYR A 16 -2.75 -11.55 -6.32
N PRO A 17 -3.02 -12.76 -6.84
CA PRO A 17 -3.60 -12.94 -8.18
C PRO A 17 -4.97 -12.32 -8.41
N GLU A 18 -5.81 -12.18 -7.38
CA GLU A 18 -7.16 -11.62 -7.53
C GLU A 18 -7.18 -10.08 -7.53
N ASN A 19 -6.03 -9.42 -7.28
CA ASN A 19 -5.98 -7.97 -7.42
C ASN A 19 -6.39 -7.55 -8.83
N SER A 20 -7.28 -6.57 -8.89
CA SER A 20 -7.55 -5.80 -10.09
C SER A 20 -6.26 -5.25 -10.68
N GLN A 21 -6.21 -5.21 -12.01
CA GLN A 21 -5.06 -4.65 -12.71
C GLN A 21 -4.95 -3.15 -12.41
N GLY A 22 -3.78 -2.70 -11.94
CA GLY A 22 -3.52 -1.28 -11.70
C GLY A 22 -2.38 -1.02 -10.73
N ASP A 23 -2.36 0.16 -10.14
CA ASP A 23 -1.24 0.61 -9.31
C ASP A 23 -1.38 0.20 -7.84
N PHE A 24 -2.61 0.13 -7.32
CA PHE A 24 -2.90 -0.33 -5.96
C PHE A 24 -3.05 -1.84 -5.94
N TYR A 25 -2.36 -2.51 -5.02
CA TYR A 25 -2.40 -3.96 -4.91
C TYR A 25 -2.13 -4.43 -3.48
N VAL A 26 -2.54 -5.67 -3.18
CA VAL A 26 -2.12 -6.39 -1.98
C VAL A 26 -0.97 -7.33 -2.34
N GLU A 27 0.11 -7.27 -1.57
CA GLU A 27 1.23 -8.20 -1.65
C GLU A 27 0.76 -9.64 -1.41
N ASN A 28 1.28 -10.59 -2.20
CA ASN A 28 0.96 -11.99 -2.07
C ASN A 28 1.49 -12.55 -0.75
N ASP A 29 0.68 -13.39 -0.08
CA ASP A 29 0.99 -14.03 1.20
C ASP A 29 1.22 -13.06 2.38
N ALA A 30 0.90 -11.78 2.23
CA ALA A 30 0.99 -10.80 3.31
C ALA A 30 -0.26 -10.84 4.21
N CYS A 31 -1.46 -11.06 3.66
CA CYS A 31 -2.71 -10.89 4.40
C CYS A 31 -2.79 -11.79 5.66
N ILE A 32 -3.17 -11.18 6.78
CA ILE A 32 -3.44 -11.88 8.06
C ILE A 32 -4.94 -11.92 8.43
N ARG A 33 -5.83 -11.54 7.50
CA ARG A 33 -7.30 -11.58 7.69
C ARG A 33 -7.81 -10.69 8.83
N CYS A 34 -7.29 -9.47 8.93
CA CYS A 34 -7.70 -8.55 9.99
C CYS A 34 -9.03 -7.82 9.72
N GLY A 35 -9.51 -7.81 8.47
CA GLY A 35 -10.74 -7.10 8.08
C GLY A 35 -10.65 -5.57 8.03
N ALA A 36 -9.61 -4.95 8.61
CA ALA A 36 -9.51 -3.50 8.71
C ALA A 36 -9.49 -2.78 7.34
N PRO A 37 -8.72 -3.23 6.33
CA PRO A 37 -8.73 -2.58 5.01
C PRO A 37 -10.08 -2.67 4.28
N GLU A 38 -10.81 -3.80 4.44
CA GLU A 38 -12.15 -3.96 3.86
C GLU A 38 -13.16 -3.04 4.54
N PHE A 39 -13.11 -2.94 5.87
CA PHE A 39 -14.01 -2.05 6.62
C PHE A 39 -13.83 -0.58 6.20
N GLU A 40 -12.60 -0.15 5.97
CA GLU A 40 -12.29 1.23 5.59
C GLU A 40 -12.66 1.55 4.13
N ALA A 41 -12.45 0.59 3.21
CA ALA A 41 -12.68 0.76 1.78
C ALA A 41 -13.46 -0.42 1.17
N PRO A 42 -14.72 -0.65 1.58
CA PRO A 42 -15.49 -1.83 1.19
C PRO A 42 -15.85 -1.85 -0.31
N ASP A 43 -15.78 -0.69 -0.96
CA ASP A 43 -15.96 -0.56 -2.40
C ASP A 43 -14.70 -0.91 -3.21
N LEU A 44 -13.52 -0.88 -2.59
CA LEU A 44 -12.21 -1.13 -3.24
C LEU A 44 -11.60 -2.47 -2.86
N ILE A 45 -11.79 -2.89 -1.61
CA ILE A 45 -11.20 -4.10 -1.04
C ILE A 45 -12.28 -5.17 -0.86
N ASP A 46 -11.88 -6.42 -1.07
CA ASP A 46 -12.70 -7.60 -0.77
C ASP A 46 -11.82 -8.72 -0.22
N HIS A 47 -12.45 -9.78 0.29
CA HIS A 47 -11.75 -11.01 0.69
C HIS A 47 -12.05 -12.14 -0.28
N SER A 48 -11.01 -12.87 -0.67
CA SER A 48 -11.15 -14.05 -1.51
C SER A 48 -12.05 -15.07 -0.80
N LYS A 49 -12.86 -15.79 -1.57
CA LYS A 49 -13.66 -16.91 -1.08
C LYS A 49 -12.87 -18.22 -1.01
N ALA A 50 -11.60 -18.20 -1.42
CA ALA A 50 -10.71 -19.35 -1.29
C ALA A 50 -10.40 -19.65 0.18
N GLU A 51 -9.93 -20.87 0.44
CA GLU A 51 -9.63 -21.41 1.78
C GLU A 51 -8.68 -20.52 2.62
N TYR A 52 -7.91 -19.65 1.95
CA TYR A 52 -6.96 -18.73 2.58
C TYR A 52 -7.39 -17.25 2.56
N GLU A 53 -8.70 -16.96 2.42
CA GLU A 53 -9.39 -15.65 2.60
C GLU A 53 -8.49 -14.42 2.53
N HIS A 54 -7.78 -14.25 1.42
CA HIS A 54 -6.80 -13.18 1.27
C HIS A 54 -7.52 -11.88 0.86
N CYS A 55 -7.16 -10.73 1.43
CA CYS A 55 -7.72 -9.46 0.96
C CYS A 55 -7.09 -9.05 -0.37
N TYR A 56 -7.85 -8.38 -1.23
CA TYR A 56 -7.37 -7.91 -2.51
C TYR A 56 -8.10 -6.64 -2.96
N PHE A 57 -7.48 -5.86 -3.85
CA PHE A 57 -8.17 -4.76 -4.50
C PHE A 57 -9.09 -5.29 -5.60
N LYS A 58 -10.41 -5.35 -5.38
CA LYS A 58 -11.37 -5.77 -6.42
C LYS A 58 -11.54 -4.74 -7.54
N LYS A 59 -11.23 -3.47 -7.26
CA LYS A 59 -11.16 -2.39 -8.27
C LYS A 59 -10.10 -1.37 -7.88
N GLN A 60 -9.63 -0.60 -8.86
CA GLN A 60 -8.74 0.53 -8.62
C GLN A 60 -9.55 1.78 -8.20
N PRO A 61 -8.97 2.68 -7.40
CA PRO A 61 -9.59 3.97 -7.15
C PRO A 61 -9.57 4.83 -8.43
N GLU A 62 -10.73 5.35 -8.83
CA GLU A 62 -10.88 6.18 -10.03
C GLU A 62 -11.26 7.64 -9.68
N THR A 63 -11.81 7.84 -8.49
CA THR A 63 -12.21 9.16 -7.98
C THR A 63 -11.32 9.63 -6.82
N PRO A 64 -11.25 10.95 -6.54
CA PRO A 64 -10.52 11.46 -5.38
C PRO A 64 -10.96 10.86 -4.04
N ASP A 65 -12.27 10.61 -3.87
CA ASP A 65 -12.82 10.04 -2.64
C ASP A 65 -12.43 8.56 -2.49
N GLU A 66 -12.40 7.80 -3.58
CA GLU A 66 -11.89 6.44 -3.59
C GLU A 66 -10.38 6.41 -3.32
N LEU A 67 -9.62 7.35 -3.89
CA LEU A 67 -8.19 7.46 -3.63
C LEU A 67 -7.92 7.70 -2.14
N GLU A 68 -8.68 8.58 -1.49
CA GLU A 68 -8.53 8.81 -0.05
C GLU A 68 -8.86 7.53 0.75
N ARG A 69 -9.96 6.82 0.42
CA ARG A 69 -10.28 5.53 1.06
C ARG A 69 -9.19 4.47 0.85
N ALA A 70 -8.58 4.40 -0.33
CA ALA A 70 -7.46 3.49 -0.59
C ALA A 70 -6.27 3.81 0.32
N ILE A 71 -5.95 5.09 0.50
CA ILE A 71 -4.87 5.54 1.40
C ILE A 71 -5.22 5.22 2.85
N CYS A 72 -6.46 5.48 3.30
CA CYS A 72 -6.90 5.11 4.64
C CYS A 72 -6.81 3.59 4.88
N ALA A 73 -7.22 2.77 3.90
CA ALA A 73 -7.08 1.32 3.96
C ALA A 73 -5.61 0.88 4.11
N MET A 74 -4.67 1.55 3.42
CA MET A 74 -3.23 1.33 3.62
C MET A 74 -2.77 1.68 5.05
N GLN A 75 -3.28 2.78 5.62
CA GLN A 75 -2.92 3.20 6.99
C GLN A 75 -3.39 2.23 8.08
N VAL A 76 -4.57 1.63 7.90
CA VAL A 76 -5.14 0.68 8.89
C VAL A 76 -4.69 -0.77 8.69
N SER A 77 -3.92 -1.05 7.63
CA SER A 77 -3.41 -2.39 7.35
C SER A 77 -2.44 -2.87 8.44
N CYS A 78 -2.89 -3.85 9.24
CA CYS A 78 -2.18 -4.34 10.44
C CYS A 78 -0.73 -4.78 10.22
N ILE A 79 -0.35 -5.17 9.00
CA ILE A 79 0.99 -5.66 8.65
C ILE A 79 1.56 -4.97 7.40
N ALA A 80 0.98 -3.84 6.98
CA ALA A 80 1.41 -3.09 5.79
C ALA A 80 1.43 -3.92 4.47
N GLY A 81 0.41 -4.78 4.26
CA GLY A 81 0.31 -5.63 3.07
C GLY A 81 -0.27 -4.95 1.82
N LEU A 82 -0.91 -3.79 1.97
CA LEU A 82 -1.40 -2.98 0.83
C LEU A 82 -0.28 -2.06 0.34
N ARG A 83 -0.10 -2.00 -0.98
CA ARG A 83 1.02 -1.33 -1.64
C ARG A 83 0.57 -0.47 -2.82
N TYR A 84 1.40 0.51 -3.15
CA TYR A 84 1.28 1.32 -4.35
C TYR A 84 2.50 1.10 -5.26
N GLY A 85 2.24 0.46 -6.41
CA GLY A 85 3.23 0.15 -7.44
C GLY A 85 3.27 1.16 -8.59
N GLY A 86 2.49 2.24 -8.52
CA GLY A 86 2.42 3.26 -9.56
C GLY A 86 3.52 4.31 -9.46
N THR A 87 3.55 5.18 -10.46
CA THR A 87 4.56 6.26 -10.58
C THR A 87 3.96 7.67 -10.56
N ASP A 88 2.68 7.81 -10.19
CA ASP A 88 2.05 9.12 -10.07
C ASP A 88 2.70 9.93 -8.93
N GLU A 89 3.31 11.05 -9.29
CA GLU A 89 4.04 11.93 -8.37
C GLU A 89 3.17 12.53 -7.27
N LYS A 90 1.90 12.80 -7.54
CA LYS A 90 0.98 13.37 -6.53
C LYS A 90 0.65 12.30 -5.49
N ILE A 91 0.37 11.08 -5.93
CA ILE A 91 0.08 9.94 -5.05
C ILE A 91 1.32 9.60 -4.21
N LEU A 92 2.49 9.46 -4.84
CA LEU A 92 3.74 9.16 -4.12
C LEU A 92 4.07 10.21 -3.05
N LYS A 93 3.95 11.50 -3.36
CA LYS A 93 4.20 12.57 -2.38
C LYS A 93 3.20 12.54 -1.22
N ARG A 94 1.93 12.22 -1.50
CA ARG A 94 0.89 12.05 -0.49
C ARG A 94 1.22 10.88 0.42
N LEU A 95 1.48 9.69 -0.12
CA LEU A 95 1.84 8.50 0.65
C LEU A 95 3.07 8.74 1.55
N TYR A 96 4.10 9.41 1.02
CA TYR A 96 5.29 9.78 1.81
C TYR A 96 4.98 10.76 2.95
N LYS A 97 4.04 11.68 2.74
CA LYS A 97 3.59 12.62 3.77
C LYS A 97 2.83 11.89 4.88
N GLU A 98 2.04 10.88 4.52
CA GLU A 98 1.27 10.04 5.46
C GLU A 98 2.13 8.97 6.18
N GLY A 99 3.43 8.88 5.87
CA GLY A 99 4.32 7.90 6.50
C GLY A 99 4.30 6.51 5.85
N LEU A 100 3.70 6.39 4.66
CA LEU A 100 3.54 5.14 3.90
C LEU A 100 4.65 4.92 2.86
N GLU A 101 5.87 5.40 3.14
CA GLU A 101 6.99 5.29 2.21
C GLU A 101 7.47 3.86 1.95
N ASN A 102 7.22 2.91 2.86
CA ASN A 102 7.68 1.51 2.74
C ASN A 102 6.72 0.66 1.89
N GLU A 103 5.48 1.14 1.76
CA GLU A 103 4.37 0.57 1.01
C GLU A 103 4.37 1.06 -0.45
N CYS A 104 5.30 1.95 -0.81
CA CYS A 104 5.53 2.41 -2.18
C CYS A 104 6.66 1.61 -2.85
N ASP A 105 6.44 1.16 -4.09
CA ASP A 105 7.50 0.51 -4.88
C ASP A 105 8.43 1.53 -5.56
N HIS A 106 7.96 2.77 -5.69
CA HIS A 106 8.68 3.89 -6.28
C HIS A 106 8.85 5.06 -5.29
N LYS A 107 9.78 5.95 -5.59
CA LYS A 107 10.04 7.16 -4.80
C LYS A 107 9.57 8.40 -5.57
N PRO A 108 8.96 9.40 -4.91
CA PRO A 108 8.61 10.65 -5.58
C PRO A 108 9.87 11.37 -6.08
N LYS A 109 9.76 12.07 -7.20
CA LYS A 109 10.82 12.94 -7.71
C LYS A 109 11.02 14.15 -6.80
N GLY A 110 12.29 14.53 -6.64
CA GLY A 110 12.71 15.71 -5.88
C GLY A 110 13.17 15.42 -4.45
N ARG A 111 13.52 16.48 -3.70
CA ARG A 111 14.11 16.41 -2.35
C ARG A 111 13.11 16.06 -1.23
N PHE A 112 12.12 15.20 -1.50
CA PHE A 112 11.07 14.87 -0.52
C PHE A 112 11.61 14.06 0.68
N GLY A 113 12.72 13.33 0.52
CA GLY A 113 13.34 12.54 1.60
C GLY A 113 14.13 13.35 2.63
N PHE A 114 14.38 14.65 2.44
CA PHE A 114 15.27 15.43 3.31
C PHE A 114 14.55 16.19 4.44
N LEU A 115 13.24 16.44 4.31
CA LEU A 115 12.49 17.29 5.25
C LEU A 115 12.11 16.60 6.58
N LYS A 116 12.14 15.27 6.68
CA LYS A 116 11.91 14.57 7.96
C LYS A 116 13.08 14.70 8.96
N LYS A 117 14.27 15.18 8.55
CA LYS A 117 15.44 15.29 9.45
C LYS A 117 15.43 16.53 10.35
N PHE A 118 14.52 17.48 10.14
CA PHE A 118 14.51 18.78 10.84
C PHE A 118 13.20 19.08 11.61
N LEU A 119 12.27 18.13 11.67
CA LEU A 119 11.00 18.25 12.40
C LEU A 119 10.95 17.29 13.60
N LYS A 120 12.07 17.13 14.31
CA LYS A 120 12.14 16.38 15.57
C LYS A 120 12.49 17.31 16.72
#